data_AF-A0A947YS38-F1
#
_entry.id   AF-A0A947YS38-F1
#
_cell.length_a   1.000
_cell.length_b   1.000
_cell.length_c   1.000
_cell.angle_alpha   90.00
_cell.angle_beta   90.00
_cell.angle_gamma   90.00
#
_symmetry.space_group_name_H-M   'P 1'
#
loop_
_entity.id
_entity.type
_entity.pdbx_description
1 polymer ?
#
loop_
_entity_poly.entity_id
_entity_poly.type
_entity_poly.pdbx_seq_one_letter_code
_entity_poly.pdbx_strand_id
1 'polypeptide(L)'
;VLKIKDVERIAIGDPNIAEATMVSPDEILINGRQEGVTSFHVWVPKGIMPSKIRVVGDEFPISEINKIEGLELVRPSVLSKIIILRGEVKTKEKALLAEKLARSFGKEVINLIRITEPLLAVNKIEGLEMVRAYPIGEILILRGVVAGEAESRLAQSLAEQEYAKVINLIKINRT
;
A
#
# COMPACT_ATOMS: atom_id res chain seq x y z
N VAL A 1 4.84 0.86 -30.96
CA VAL A 1 5.58 0.76 -32.24
C VAL A 1 6.81 1.63 -32.16
N LEU A 2 7.98 1.09 -32.48
CA LEU A 2 9.27 1.78 -32.50
C LEU A 2 9.65 2.09 -33.95
N LYS A 3 10.09 3.32 -34.22
CA LYS A 3 10.49 3.78 -35.56
C LYS A 3 12.00 3.96 -35.63
N ILE A 4 12.66 3.16 -36.49
CA ILE A 4 14.11 3.20 -36.73
C ILE A 4 14.28 2.99 -38.23
N LYS A 5 15.09 3.81 -38.90
CA LYS A 5 15.28 3.70 -40.34
C LYS A 5 16.22 2.55 -40.72
N ASP A 6 15.97 1.96 -41.88
CA ASP A 6 16.86 0.99 -42.54
C ASP A 6 17.19 -0.21 -41.63
N VAL A 7 16.19 -0.80 -40.99
CA VAL A 7 16.35 -1.98 -40.14
C VAL A 7 16.57 -3.21 -41.02
N GLU A 8 17.71 -3.87 -40.80
CA GLU A 8 18.08 -5.09 -41.51
C GLU A 8 17.65 -6.34 -40.73
N ARG A 9 17.76 -6.29 -39.40
CA ARG A 9 17.46 -7.42 -38.50
C ARG A 9 17.17 -6.93 -37.08
N ILE A 10 16.43 -7.75 -36.34
CA ILE A 10 16.17 -7.58 -34.91
C ILE A 10 16.47 -8.88 -34.14
N ALA A 11 16.78 -8.76 -32.86
CA ALA A 11 16.87 -9.89 -31.93
C ALA A 11 16.45 -9.48 -30.52
N ILE A 12 15.69 -10.34 -29.84
CA ILE A 12 15.40 -10.26 -28.40
C ILE A 12 16.14 -11.40 -27.68
N GLY A 13 16.67 -11.10 -26.50
CA GLY A 13 17.37 -12.08 -25.66
C GLY A 13 16.43 -13.13 -25.07
N ASP A 14 15.48 -12.69 -24.24
CA ASP A 14 14.44 -13.53 -23.64
C ASP A 14 13.05 -13.20 -24.23
N PRO A 15 12.48 -14.09 -25.07
CA PRO A 15 11.16 -13.91 -25.67
C PRO A 15 9.98 -14.12 -24.70
N ASN A 16 10.22 -14.61 -23.48
CA ASN A 16 9.17 -14.69 -22.46
C ASN A 16 8.88 -13.33 -21.83
N ILE A 17 9.87 -12.43 -21.80
CA ILE A 17 9.75 -11.08 -21.26
C ILE A 17 9.10 -10.15 -22.30
N ALA A 18 9.61 -10.12 -23.52
CA ALA A 18 9.07 -9.30 -24.60
C ALA A 18 9.25 -9.99 -25.96
N GLU A 19 8.43 -9.62 -26.93
CA GLU A 19 8.53 -10.05 -28.32
C GLU A 19 8.65 -8.83 -29.22
N ALA A 20 9.42 -8.95 -30.30
CA ALA A 20 9.53 -7.90 -31.30
C ALA A 20 9.44 -8.48 -32.70
N THR A 21 8.69 -7.80 -33.56
CA THR A 21 8.50 -8.17 -34.97
C THR A 21 8.74 -6.93 -35.82
N MET A 22 9.59 -7.08 -36.83
CA MET A 22 9.78 -6.05 -37.84
C MET A 22 8.58 -6.07 -38.79
N VAL A 23 7.80 -4.99 -38.82
CA VAL A 23 6.58 -4.89 -39.66
C VAL A 23 6.87 -4.18 -40.97
N SER A 24 7.94 -3.39 -41.03
CA SER A 24 8.52 -2.81 -42.23
C SER A 24 10.00 -2.51 -42.00
N PRO A 25 10.78 -2.14 -43.03
CA PRO A 25 12.17 -1.72 -42.86
C PRO A 25 12.36 -0.53 -41.90
N ASP A 26 11.31 0.25 -41.62
CA ASP A 26 11.40 1.44 -40.77
C ASP A 26 10.61 1.32 -39.45
N GLU A 27 9.91 0.19 -39.24
CA GLU A 27 9.00 0.02 -38.11
C GLU A 27 9.11 -1.36 -37.46
N ILE A 28 9.20 -1.33 -36.12
CA ILE A 28 9.27 -2.53 -35.28
C ILE A 28 8.10 -2.47 -34.29
N LEU A 29 7.30 -3.54 -34.28
CA LEU A 29 6.29 -3.76 -33.25
C LEU A 29 6.96 -4.47 -32.08
N ILE A 30 6.82 -3.93 -30.87
CA ILE A 30 7.34 -4.54 -29.64
C ILE A 30 6.15 -4.76 -28.72
N ASN A 31 6.00 -5.98 -28.21
CA ASN A 31 4.97 -6.37 -27.26
C ASN A 31 5.60 -6.90 -25.97
N GLY A 32 5.13 -6.42 -24.82
CA GLY A 32 5.51 -6.96 -23.52
C GLY A 32 4.69 -8.21 -23.19
N ARG A 33 5.33 -9.25 -22.68
CA ARG A 33 4.68 -10.51 -22.28
C ARG A 33 4.72 -10.72 -20.77
N GLN A 34 5.88 -10.48 -20.15
CA GLN A 34 6.09 -10.65 -18.72
C GLN A 34 6.98 -9.53 -18.17
N GLU A 35 6.72 -9.13 -16.92
CA GLU A 35 7.59 -8.19 -16.21
C GLU A 35 9.04 -8.66 -16.19
N GLY A 36 9.97 -7.76 -16.48
CA GLY A 36 11.39 -8.08 -16.53
C GLY A 36 12.21 -7.17 -17.42
N VAL A 37 13.47 -7.54 -17.62
CA VAL A 37 14.40 -6.84 -18.51
C VAL A 37 15.01 -7.82 -19.49
N THR A 38 14.90 -7.54 -20.77
CA THR A 38 15.48 -8.34 -21.86
C THR A 38 16.36 -7.47 -22.76
N SER A 39 17.38 -8.07 -23.37
CA SER A 39 18.22 -7.36 -24.35
C SER A 39 17.52 -7.28 -25.69
N PHE A 40 17.66 -6.15 -26.39
CA PHE A 40 17.12 -5.92 -27.72
C PHE A 40 18.23 -5.38 -28.61
N HIS A 41 18.45 -6.01 -29.76
CA HIS A 41 19.48 -5.63 -30.71
C HIS A 41 18.83 -5.34 -32.06
N VAL A 42 19.18 -4.20 -32.65
CA VAL A 42 18.72 -3.79 -33.97
C VAL A 42 19.94 -3.63 -34.86
N TRP A 43 19.96 -4.30 -36.02
CA TRP A 43 20.97 -4.12 -37.04
C TRP A 43 20.48 -3.10 -38.05
N VAL A 44 21.31 -2.10 -38.30
CA VAL A 44 21.14 -1.08 -39.33
C VAL A 44 22.44 -0.99 -40.13
N PRO A 45 22.49 -0.36 -41.32
CA PRO A 45 23.70 -0.28 -42.14
C PRO A 45 24.93 0.29 -41.41
N LYS A 46 24.70 1.14 -40.40
CA LYS A 46 25.76 1.75 -39.57
C LYS A 46 26.28 0.86 -38.44
N GLY A 47 25.72 -0.34 -38.25
CA GLY A 47 26.13 -1.30 -37.23
C GLY A 47 24.97 -1.78 -36.35
N ILE A 48 25.32 -2.22 -35.13
CA ILE A 48 24.36 -2.77 -34.17
C ILE A 48 23.99 -1.69 -33.17
N MET A 49 22.69 -1.50 -32.93
CA MET A 49 22.14 -0.67 -31.85
C MET A 49 21.68 -1.57 -30.70
N PRO A 50 22.53 -1.81 -29.68
CA PRO A 50 22.13 -2.55 -28.49
C PRO A 50 21.23 -1.69 -27.59
N SER A 51 20.20 -2.29 -27.02
CA SER A 51 19.26 -1.65 -26.11
C SER A 51 18.73 -2.67 -25.10
N LYS A 52 18.08 -2.18 -24.04
CA LYS A 52 17.36 -3.03 -23.08
C LYS A 52 15.88 -2.66 -23.11
N ILE A 53 15.02 -3.67 -23.22
CA ILE A 53 13.57 -3.51 -23.04
C ILE A 53 13.28 -3.85 -21.59
N ARG A 54 12.62 -2.92 -20.88
CA ARG A 54 12.04 -3.19 -19.57
C ARG A 54 10.53 -3.25 -19.74
N VAL A 55 9.96 -4.40 -19.44
CA VAL A 55 8.51 -4.58 -19.34
C VAL A 55 8.15 -4.41 -17.88
N VAL A 56 7.29 -3.44 -17.62
CA VAL A 56 6.66 -3.22 -16.33
C VAL A 56 5.21 -3.66 -16.45
N GLY A 57 4.64 -4.21 -15.39
CA GLY A 57 3.20 -4.48 -15.34
C GLY A 57 2.43 -3.18 -15.39
N ASP A 58 1.10 -3.29 -15.39
CA ASP A 58 0.24 -2.13 -15.15
C ASP A 58 0.67 -1.50 -13.82
N GLU A 59 1.41 -0.39 -13.89
CA GLU A 59 1.73 0.42 -12.73
C GLU A 59 0.38 0.90 -12.21
N PHE A 60 -0.20 0.21 -11.21
CA PHE A 60 -1.35 0.71 -10.48
C PHE A 60 -0.91 2.06 -9.92
N PRO A 61 -1.33 3.22 -10.44
CA PRO A 61 -0.75 4.47 -10.00
C PRO A 61 -0.95 4.58 -8.50
N ILE A 62 0.07 4.99 -7.75
CA ILE A 62 -0.04 4.98 -6.28
C ILE A 62 -1.23 5.80 -5.78
N SER A 63 -1.65 6.81 -6.56
CA SER A 63 -2.87 7.58 -6.34
C SER A 63 -4.14 6.72 -6.27
N GLU A 64 -4.20 5.59 -6.96
CA GLU A 64 -5.36 4.70 -7.03
C GLU A 64 -5.61 3.89 -5.75
N ILE A 65 -4.66 3.87 -4.79
CA ILE A 65 -4.88 3.22 -3.49
C ILE A 65 -6.16 3.75 -2.82
N ASN A 66 -6.50 5.03 -3.03
CA ASN A 66 -7.69 5.64 -2.47
C ASN A 66 -9.00 5.21 -3.16
N LYS A 67 -8.95 4.47 -4.27
CA LYS A 67 -10.16 3.95 -4.95
C LYS A 67 -10.58 2.58 -4.41
N ILE A 68 -9.76 1.98 -3.57
CA ILE A 68 -10.05 0.69 -2.93
C ILE A 68 -11.04 0.93 -1.79
N GLU A 69 -12.06 0.08 -1.71
CA GLU A 69 -13.09 0.15 -0.68
C GLU A 69 -12.49 0.14 0.73
N GLY A 70 -12.85 1.15 1.53
CA GLY A 70 -12.38 1.38 2.88
C GLY A 70 -11.06 2.16 2.97
N LEU A 71 -10.48 2.59 1.84
CA LEU A 71 -9.27 3.43 1.76
C LEU A 71 -9.54 4.81 1.15
N GLU A 72 -10.81 5.22 1.01
CA GLU A 72 -11.22 6.44 0.30
C GLU A 72 -10.63 7.72 0.90
N LEU A 73 -10.39 7.69 2.21
CA LEU A 73 -9.80 8.79 2.96
C LEU A 73 -8.27 8.70 3.05
N VAL A 74 -7.65 7.64 2.51
CA VAL A 74 -6.20 7.50 2.43
C VAL A 74 -5.66 8.34 1.27
N ARG A 75 -4.70 9.20 1.57
CA ARG A 75 -4.01 10.10 0.64
C ARG A 75 -2.56 9.64 0.52
N PRO A 76 -2.23 8.83 -0.50
CA PRO A 76 -0.85 8.49 -0.81
C PRO A 76 -0.13 9.69 -1.42
N SER A 77 1.15 9.87 -1.08
CA SER A 77 2.03 10.87 -1.69
C SER A 77 3.45 10.31 -1.80
N VAL A 78 4.17 10.69 -2.85
CA VAL A 78 5.56 10.26 -3.06
C VAL A 78 6.48 11.45 -2.82
N LEU A 79 7.41 11.30 -1.89
CA LEU A 79 8.48 12.26 -1.65
C LEU A 79 9.82 11.59 -1.94
N SER A 80 10.41 11.94 -3.09
CA SER A 80 11.63 11.32 -3.61
C SER A 80 11.52 9.78 -3.74
N LYS A 81 12.06 9.03 -2.77
CA LYS A 81 12.05 7.55 -2.74
C LYS A 81 11.13 6.97 -1.67
N ILE A 82 10.40 7.83 -0.95
CA ILE A 82 9.53 7.45 0.16
C ILE A 82 8.07 7.68 -0.26
N ILE A 83 7.21 6.73 0.08
CA ILE A 83 5.76 6.84 0.01
C ILE A 83 5.27 7.24 1.40
N ILE A 84 4.46 8.29 1.47
CA ILE A 84 3.80 8.71 2.69
C ILE A 84 2.31 8.46 2.52
N LEU A 85 1.75 7.62 3.39
CA LEU A 85 0.31 7.36 3.48
C LEU A 85 -0.27 8.22 4.61
N ARG A 86 -1.19 9.14 4.29
CA ARG A 86 -1.92 9.94 5.29
C ARG A 86 -3.41 9.65 5.21
N GLY A 87 -4.16 9.97 6.25
CA GLY A 87 -5.61 9.92 6.24
C GLY A 87 -6.17 9.04 7.33
N GLU A 88 -7.33 8.46 7.07
CA GLU A 88 -8.10 7.72 8.07
C GLU A 88 -8.68 6.45 7.46
N VAL A 89 -8.77 5.38 8.24
CA VAL A 89 -9.46 4.15 7.88
C VAL A 89 -10.28 3.65 9.06
N LYS A 90 -11.29 2.83 8.78
CA LYS A 90 -12.14 2.24 9.81
C LYS A 90 -11.35 1.27 10.68
N THR A 91 -10.66 0.30 10.07
CA THR A 91 -10.03 -0.81 10.80
C THR A 91 -8.51 -0.89 10.60
N LYS A 92 -7.82 -1.54 11.55
CA LYS A 92 -6.38 -1.85 11.43
C LYS A 92 -6.06 -2.70 10.20
N GLU A 93 -6.98 -3.59 9.82
CA GLU A 93 -6.85 -4.43 8.62
C GLU A 93 -6.77 -3.58 7.35
N LYS A 94 -7.59 -2.53 7.25
CA LYS A 94 -7.55 -1.59 6.12
C LYS A 94 -6.26 -0.77 6.12
N ALA A 95 -5.79 -0.32 7.28
CA ALA A 95 -4.49 0.37 7.38
C ALA A 95 -3.33 -0.51 6.89
N LEU A 96 -3.33 -1.78 7.30
CA LEU A 96 -2.32 -2.76 6.89
C LEU A 96 -2.40 -3.08 5.40
N LEU A 97 -3.61 -3.19 4.84
CA LEU A 97 -3.81 -3.39 3.42
C LEU A 97 -3.22 -2.23 2.59
N ALA A 98 -3.51 -0.98 2.99
CA ALA A 98 -2.97 0.20 2.33
C ALA A 98 -1.43 0.22 2.33
N GLU A 99 -0.81 -0.15 3.46
CA GLU A 99 0.63 -0.22 3.58
C GLU A 99 1.24 -1.31 2.68
N LYS A 100 0.65 -2.51 2.65
CA LYS A 100 1.12 -3.60 1.78
C LYS A 100 1.08 -3.22 0.31
N LEU A 101 0.00 -2.57 -0.12
CA LEU A 101 -0.14 -2.07 -1.48
C LEU A 101 0.89 -0.97 -1.78
N ALA A 102 1.14 -0.05 -0.87
CA ALA A 102 2.20 0.94 -1.03
C ALA A 102 3.60 0.31 -1.12
N ARG A 103 3.87 -0.76 -0.35
CA ARG A 103 5.17 -1.45 -0.37
C ARG A 103 5.44 -2.22 -1.65
N SER A 104 4.41 -2.66 -2.39
CA SER A 104 4.61 -3.37 -3.66
C SER A 104 5.27 -2.50 -4.73
N PHE A 105 5.25 -1.17 -4.58
CA PHE A 105 5.96 -0.22 -5.44
C PHE A 105 7.48 -0.18 -5.23
N GLY A 106 8.04 -0.99 -4.32
CA GLY A 106 9.48 -1.10 -4.09
C GLY A 106 10.12 0.13 -3.43
N LYS A 107 9.32 1.04 -2.86
CA LYS A 107 9.75 2.25 -2.17
C LYS A 107 9.57 2.09 -0.66
N GLU A 108 10.34 2.84 0.11
CA GLU A 108 10.15 2.93 1.56
C GLU A 108 8.78 3.56 1.86
N VAL A 109 8.07 3.08 2.88
CA VAL A 109 6.72 3.55 3.21
C VAL A 109 6.68 4.08 4.64
N ILE A 110 6.24 5.33 4.79
CA ILE A 110 5.88 5.95 6.07
C ILE A 110 4.36 5.96 6.18
N ASN A 111 3.83 5.17 7.12
CA ASN A 111 2.40 5.04 7.35
C ASN A 111 1.94 5.98 8.48
N LEU A 112 1.12 6.98 8.13
CA LEU A 112 0.52 7.96 9.04
C LEU A 112 -1.01 7.87 9.04
N ILE A 113 -1.58 6.72 8.68
CA ILE A 113 -3.02 6.50 8.66
C ILE A 113 -3.53 6.40 10.11
N ARG A 114 -4.61 7.12 10.43
CA ARG A 114 -5.32 7.02 11.71
C ARG A 114 -6.46 6.01 11.61
N ILE A 115 -6.64 5.19 12.64
CA ILE A 115 -7.75 4.23 12.71
C ILE A 115 -8.89 4.90 13.48
N THR A 116 -10.09 4.95 12.90
CA THR A 116 -11.24 5.67 13.46
C THR A 116 -12.20 4.78 14.23
N GLU A 117 -12.30 3.48 13.90
CA GLU A 117 -13.08 2.56 14.72
C GLU A 117 -12.26 2.07 15.91
N PRO A 118 -12.85 2.06 17.11
CA PRO A 118 -12.19 1.52 18.27
C PRO A 118 -11.95 0.03 18.10
N LEU A 119 -10.70 -0.39 18.33
CA LEU A 119 -10.25 -1.76 18.10
C LEU A 119 -10.87 -2.78 19.02
N LEU A 120 -11.12 -2.38 20.26
CA LEU A 120 -11.81 -3.23 21.18
C LEU A 120 -13.29 -3.04 20.96
N ALA A 121 -13.96 -4.13 20.61
CA ALA A 121 -15.38 -4.28 20.83
C ALA A 121 -15.68 -4.37 22.34
N VAL A 122 -15.11 -3.48 23.17
CA VAL A 122 -15.44 -3.40 24.61
C VAL A 122 -16.94 -3.17 24.79
N ASN A 123 -17.56 -2.56 23.79
CA ASN A 123 -19.00 -2.36 23.71
C ASN A 123 -19.84 -3.65 23.60
N LYS A 124 -19.22 -4.84 23.44
CA LYS A 124 -19.90 -6.14 23.58
C LYS A 124 -19.82 -6.71 24.99
N ILE A 125 -19.05 -6.09 25.89
CA ILE A 125 -18.89 -6.49 27.27
C ILE A 125 -19.84 -5.64 28.11
N GLU A 126 -20.68 -6.32 28.89
CA GLU A 126 -21.62 -5.68 29.80
C GLU A 126 -20.90 -4.72 30.74
N GLY A 127 -21.37 -3.47 30.82
CA GLY A 127 -20.78 -2.40 31.63
C GLY A 127 -19.68 -1.59 30.94
N LEU A 128 -19.31 -1.93 29.70
CA LEU A 128 -18.27 -1.24 28.91
C LEU A 128 -18.80 -0.69 27.57
N GLU A 129 -20.13 -0.62 27.41
CA GLU A 129 -20.84 -0.15 26.22
C GLU A 129 -20.44 1.28 25.81
N MET A 130 -20.12 2.10 26.80
CA MET A 130 -19.71 3.50 26.62
C MET A 130 -18.19 3.70 26.58
N VAL A 131 -17.40 2.63 26.60
CA VAL A 131 -15.93 2.69 26.51
C VAL A 131 -15.48 2.52 25.08
N ARG A 132 -14.61 3.42 24.63
CA ARG A 132 -13.98 3.43 23.31
C ARG A 132 -12.48 3.39 23.46
N ALA A 133 -11.81 2.65 22.58
CA ALA A 133 -10.36 2.47 22.57
C ALA A 133 -9.76 3.08 21.30
N TYR A 134 -8.89 4.06 21.43
CA TYR A 134 -8.29 4.78 20.31
C TYR A 134 -6.79 4.47 20.21
N PRO A 135 -6.32 3.75 19.18
CA PRO A 135 -4.91 3.51 18.98
C PRO A 135 -4.22 4.76 18.41
N ILE A 136 -3.09 5.15 19.01
CA ILE A 136 -2.18 6.20 18.53
C ILE A 136 -0.76 5.64 18.53
N GLY A 137 -0.31 5.18 17.36
CA GLY A 137 0.97 4.47 17.26
C GLY A 137 0.95 3.18 18.10
N GLU A 138 1.87 3.08 19.05
CA GLU A 138 1.97 1.95 20.00
C GLU A 138 1.15 2.16 21.29
N ILE A 139 0.46 3.29 21.42
CA ILE A 139 -0.32 3.64 22.63
C ILE A 139 -1.80 3.40 22.36
N LEU A 140 -2.52 2.78 23.29
CA LEU A 140 -3.98 2.73 23.29
C LEU A 140 -4.55 3.74 24.30
N ILE A 141 -5.50 4.56 23.88
CA ILE A 141 -6.24 5.47 24.76
C ILE A 141 -7.63 4.92 25.01
N LEU A 142 -7.96 4.59 26.26
CA LEU A 142 -9.31 4.22 26.66
C LEU A 142 -10.07 5.47 27.11
N ARG A 143 -11.25 5.69 26.55
CA ARG A 143 -12.11 6.84 26.91
C ARG A 143 -13.57 6.39 26.99
N GLY A 144 -14.27 6.82 28.03
CA GLY A 144 -15.67 6.46 28.19
C GLY A 144 -16.19 6.78 29.59
N VAL A 145 -17.38 6.26 29.87
CA VAL A 145 -17.99 6.32 31.20
C VAL A 145 -18.36 4.89 31.61
N VAL A 146 -18.10 4.53 32.86
CA VAL A 146 -18.47 3.23 33.45
C VAL A 146 -19.12 3.42 34.81
N ALA A 147 -19.82 2.38 35.28
CA ALA A 147 -20.52 2.40 36.57
C ALA A 147 -19.56 2.34 37.78
N GLY A 148 -18.46 1.59 37.68
CA GLY A 148 -17.54 1.38 38.80
C GLY A 148 -16.08 1.21 38.41
N GLU A 149 -15.23 1.08 39.44
CA GLU A 149 -13.80 0.82 39.25
C GLU A 149 -13.54 -0.58 38.66
N ALA A 150 -14.45 -1.53 38.86
CA ALA A 150 -14.30 -2.89 38.36
C ALA A 150 -14.30 -2.92 36.84
N GLU A 151 -15.25 -2.22 36.22
CA GLU A 151 -15.37 -2.09 34.77
C GLU A 151 -14.16 -1.34 34.18
N SER A 152 -13.74 -0.23 34.80
CA SER A 152 -12.55 0.51 34.36
C SER A 152 -11.29 -0.36 34.39
N ARG A 153 -11.09 -1.16 35.45
CA ARG A 153 -9.98 -2.12 35.56
C ARG A 153 -10.06 -3.20 34.49
N LEU A 154 -11.24 -3.77 34.26
CA LEU A 154 -11.44 -4.80 33.24
C LEU A 154 -11.09 -4.28 31.84
N ALA A 155 -11.55 -3.08 31.47
CA ALA A 155 -11.24 -2.47 30.19
C ALA A 155 -9.73 -2.25 30.00
N GLN A 156 -9.04 -1.83 31.06
CA GLN A 156 -7.59 -1.64 31.04
C GLN A 156 -6.84 -2.97 30.88
N SER A 157 -7.18 -4.00 31.66
CA SER A 157 -6.52 -5.31 31.56
C SER A 157 -6.68 -5.94 30.17
N LEU A 158 -7.84 -5.78 29.54
CA LEU A 158 -8.06 -6.25 28.16
C LEU A 158 -7.20 -5.49 27.14
N ALA A 159 -7.07 -4.17 27.31
CA ALA A 159 -6.24 -3.35 26.45
C ALA A 159 -4.74 -3.68 26.58
N GLU A 160 -4.27 -3.95 27.79
CA GLU A 160 -2.86 -4.25 28.08
C GLU A 160 -2.40 -5.60 27.49
N GLN A 161 -3.33 -6.50 27.12
CA GLN A 161 -3.00 -7.74 26.40
C GLN A 161 -2.54 -7.48 24.96
N GLU A 162 -3.06 -6.44 24.33
CA GLU A 162 -2.78 -6.15 22.92
C GLU A 162 -1.84 -4.95 22.72
N TYR A 163 -1.75 -4.06 23.71
CA TYR A 163 -0.97 -2.83 23.64
C TYR A 163 0.01 -2.73 24.79
N ALA A 164 1.29 -2.56 24.47
CA ALA A 164 2.35 -2.39 25.48
C ALA A 164 2.17 -1.14 26.35
N LYS A 165 1.45 -0.12 25.84
CA LYS A 165 1.17 1.12 26.57
C LYS A 165 -0.30 1.50 26.45
N VAL A 166 -0.97 1.61 27.59
CA VAL A 166 -2.39 1.99 27.69
C VAL A 166 -2.52 3.24 28.55
N ILE A 167 -3.30 4.21 28.06
CA ILE A 167 -3.70 5.40 28.81
C ILE A 167 -5.19 5.29 29.11
N ASN A 168 -5.53 5.07 30.38
CA ASN A 168 -6.91 4.96 30.83
C ASN A 168 -7.48 6.33 31.22
N LEU A 169 -8.42 6.85 30.41
CA LEU A 169 -9.16 8.08 30.63
C LEU A 169 -10.66 7.83 30.84
N ILE A 170 -11.03 6.63 31.32
CA ILE A 170 -12.41 6.27 31.62
C ILE A 170 -12.87 7.04 32.88
N LYS A 171 -14.06 7.65 32.80
CA LYS A 171 -14.70 8.31 33.94
C LYS A 171 -15.63 7.34 34.66
N ILE A 172 -15.62 7.38 35.98
CA ILE A 172 -16.54 6.59 36.81
C ILE A 172 -17.72 7.49 37.15
N ASN A 173 -18.93 7.08 36.75
CA ASN A 173 -20.15 7.75 37.14
C ASN A 173 -20.73 7.04 38.37
N ARG A 174 -20.46 7.58 39.55
CA ARG A 174 -21.06 7.09 40.80
C ARG A 174 -22.51 7.57 40.84
N THR A 175 -23.46 6.68 40.56
CA THR A 175 -24.86 6.83 41.00
C THR A 175 -24.98 6.58 42.49
#